data_AF-A0A7S4I3M1-F1
#
_entry.id   AF-A0A7S4I3M1-F1
#
_cell.length_a   1.000
_cell.length_b   1.000
_cell.length_c   1.000
_cell.angle_alpha   90.00
_cell.angle_beta   90.00
_cell.angle_gamma   90.00
#
_symmetry.space_group_name_H-M   'P 1'
#
loop_
_entity.id
_entity.type
_entity.pdbx_description
1 polymer ?
#
loop_
_entity_poly.entity_id
_entity_poly.type
_entity_poly.pdbx_seq_one_letter_code
_entity_poly.pdbx_strand_id
1 'polypeptide(L)'
;RPSIVCLISLLDTPPPVSDDKSAILKLIQQQKTNLRSPYTNEPMGPKLLPAVQVRNVIEKLVSSGAISGEKAEYWKERIRDEKELKDVKQRADDGEEDAMYKLGCWYGHGKKGLRKDSGLAYQWYRKSADHGCVKGMAAAGYHLVKGLGVEMNRVEGMSLLGMATYARGGSDFAAYFLGIWYDDGSCGLPQNQERAMFWLNKVVNQSCEVRHLTEYHRVNAADRLKKLKEEPFAG
;
A
#
# COMPACT_ATOMS: atom_id res chain seq x y z
N ARG A 1 -21.37 25.42 26.80
CA ARG A 1 -21.12 24.09 26.20
C ARG A 1 -19.97 24.28 25.21
N PRO A 2 -18.76 23.77 25.44
CA PRO A 2 -17.65 24.01 24.52
C PRO A 2 -17.93 23.31 23.18
N SER A 3 -17.66 24.02 22.09
CA SER A 3 -17.97 23.62 20.71
C SER A 3 -17.08 22.44 20.28
N ILE A 4 -17.72 21.34 19.87
CA ILE A 4 -17.06 20.09 19.43
C ILE A 4 -16.26 20.28 18.12
N VAL A 5 -16.42 21.43 17.46
CA VAL A 5 -15.72 21.81 16.22
C VAL A 5 -14.18 21.73 16.38
N CYS A 6 -13.66 21.89 17.60
CA CYS A 6 -12.24 21.80 17.92
C CYS A 6 -11.58 20.42 17.73
N LEU A 7 -12.32 19.31 17.73
CA LEU A 7 -11.73 17.98 17.66
C LEU A 7 -11.45 17.50 16.22
N ILE A 8 -12.12 18.09 15.22
CA ILE A 8 -12.06 17.61 13.84
C ILE A 8 -10.78 18.09 13.13
N SER A 9 -10.27 19.28 13.45
CA SER A 9 -9.13 19.90 12.74
C SER A 9 -7.74 19.52 13.26
N LEU A 10 -7.64 18.77 14.37
CA LEU A 10 -6.36 18.35 14.96
C LEU A 10 -5.90 16.95 14.50
N LEU A 11 -6.67 16.29 13.62
CA LEU A 11 -6.44 14.90 13.21
C LEU A 11 -5.78 14.80 11.82
N ASP A 12 -5.57 15.92 11.12
CA ASP A 12 -4.83 16.01 9.85
C ASP A 12 -3.30 16.03 10.05
N THR A 13 -2.84 16.10 11.30
CA THR A 13 -1.42 15.98 11.66
C THR A 13 -1.14 14.58 12.23
N PRO A 14 0.03 13.98 11.93
CA PRO A 14 0.43 12.70 12.50
C PRO A 14 0.31 12.74 14.04
N PRO A 15 0.04 11.60 14.71
CA PRO A 15 -0.03 11.57 16.16
C PRO A 15 1.26 12.17 16.73
N PRO A 16 1.17 13.13 17.67
CA PRO A 16 2.33 13.78 18.25
C PRO A 16 3.28 12.72 18.82
N VAL A 17 4.58 12.84 18.51
CA VAL A 17 5.62 11.98 19.11
C VAL A 17 5.59 12.23 20.63
N SER A 18 6.12 11.32 21.45
CA SER A 18 6.15 11.44 22.94
C SER A 18 6.52 12.85 23.43
N ASP A 19 7.45 13.51 22.72
CA ASP A 19 7.93 14.85 23.02
C ASP A 19 6.92 15.95 22.68
N ASP A 20 6.15 15.80 21.59
CA ASP A 20 5.12 16.73 21.14
C ASP A 20 3.93 16.76 22.12
N LYS A 21 3.50 15.59 22.62
CA LYS A 21 2.42 15.52 23.63
C LYS A 21 2.80 16.29 24.89
N SER A 22 4.05 16.15 25.32
CA SER A 22 4.60 16.82 26.50
C SER A 22 4.69 18.33 26.29
N ALA A 23 5.07 18.78 25.09
CA ALA A 23 5.08 20.20 24.71
C ALA A 23 3.65 20.80 24.69
N ILE A 24 2.68 20.10 24.10
CA ILE A 24 1.27 20.53 24.06
C ILE A 24 0.70 20.64 25.48
N LEU A 25 0.98 19.66 26.35
CA LEU A 25 0.52 19.71 27.74
C LEU A 25 1.12 20.90 28.51
N LYS A 26 2.41 21.19 28.32
CA LYS A 26 3.05 22.39 28.92
C LYS A 26 2.39 23.68 28.43
N LEU A 27 2.08 23.78 27.14
CA LEU A 27 1.45 24.95 26.54
C LEU A 27 0.02 25.15 27.08
N ILE A 28 -0.75 24.07 27.21
CA ILE A 28 -2.08 24.09 27.85
C ILE A 28 -1.97 24.56 29.31
N GLN A 29 -0.96 24.10 30.04
CA GLN A 29 -0.75 24.44 31.44
C GLN A 29 -0.31 25.89 31.64
N GLN A 30 0.37 26.50 30.67
CA GLN A 30 0.78 27.91 30.67
C GLN A 30 -0.35 28.87 30.27
N GLN A 31 -1.20 28.48 29.31
CA GLN A 31 -2.19 29.38 28.71
C GLN A 31 -3.57 29.38 29.39
N LYS A 32 -3.77 28.55 30.44
CA LYS A 32 -4.91 28.32 31.38
C LYS A 32 -6.34 28.82 31.07
N THR A 33 -6.55 29.97 30.44
CA THR A 33 -7.87 30.61 30.28
C THR A 33 -8.22 31.04 28.84
N ASN A 34 -7.29 31.03 27.88
CA ASN A 34 -7.55 31.54 26.51
C ASN A 34 -7.05 30.61 25.38
N LEU A 35 -6.96 29.31 25.62
CA LEU A 35 -6.63 28.35 24.56
C LEU A 35 -7.69 28.39 23.46
N ARG A 36 -7.27 28.70 22.24
CA ARG A 36 -8.12 28.69 21.05
C ARG A 36 -7.52 27.81 19.97
N SER A 37 -8.37 27.15 19.20
CA SER A 37 -7.92 26.35 18.05
C SER A 37 -7.22 27.27 17.04
N PRO A 38 -6.00 26.95 16.60
CA PRO A 38 -5.29 27.75 15.61
C PRO A 38 -5.99 27.76 14.25
N TYR A 39 -6.90 26.81 14.01
CA TYR A 39 -7.61 26.67 12.74
C TYR A 39 -9.01 27.27 12.75
N THR A 40 -9.71 27.18 13.88
CA THR A 40 -11.13 27.62 13.98
C THR A 40 -11.31 28.82 14.89
N ASN A 41 -10.27 29.22 15.64
CA ASN A 41 -10.30 30.24 16.68
C ASN A 41 -11.35 29.99 17.79
N GLU A 42 -11.94 28.80 17.86
CA GLU A 42 -12.91 28.39 18.87
C GLU A 42 -12.22 28.11 20.22
N PRO A 43 -12.85 28.40 21.38
CA PRO A 43 -12.28 28.12 22.68
C PRO A 43 -12.10 26.61 22.90
N MET A 44 -10.86 26.22 23.22
CA MET A 44 -10.48 24.85 23.52
C MET A 44 -10.63 24.55 25.01
N GLY A 45 -11.01 23.30 25.32
CA GLY A 45 -11.01 22.82 26.71
C GLY A 45 -9.60 22.64 27.25
N PRO A 46 -9.40 22.71 28.58
CA PRO A 46 -8.07 22.59 29.21
C PRO A 46 -7.55 21.15 29.27
N LYS A 47 -8.27 20.17 28.70
CA LYS A 47 -7.97 18.75 28.83
C LYS A 47 -7.90 18.09 27.46
N LEU A 48 -6.78 17.42 27.18
CA LEU A 48 -6.64 16.53 26.03
C LEU A 48 -7.45 15.25 26.27
N LEU A 49 -8.27 14.88 25.29
CA LEU A 49 -8.99 13.61 25.29
C LEU A 49 -8.12 12.53 24.61
N PRO A 50 -8.15 11.28 25.09
CA PRO A 50 -7.54 10.16 24.37
C PRO A 50 -8.14 10.02 22.97
N ALA A 51 -7.32 9.68 21.97
CA ALA A 51 -7.77 9.52 20.58
C ALA A 51 -8.94 8.55 20.43
N VAL A 52 -8.94 7.45 21.20
CA VAL A 52 -10.04 6.46 21.24
C VAL A 52 -11.34 7.10 21.74
N GLN A 53 -11.28 7.96 22.75
CA GLN A 53 -12.45 8.65 23.27
C GLN A 53 -13.00 9.66 22.26
N VAL A 54 -12.10 10.42 21.61
CA VAL A 54 -12.47 11.38 20.54
C VAL A 54 -13.17 10.65 19.41
N ARG A 55 -12.59 9.53 18.95
CA ARG A 55 -13.17 8.67 17.91
C ARG A 55 -14.58 8.21 18.29
N ASN A 56 -14.76 7.65 19.49
CA ASN A 56 -16.07 7.15 19.94
C ASN A 56 -17.12 8.26 19.98
N VAL A 57 -16.74 9.49 20.33
CA VAL A 57 -17.64 10.66 20.30
C VAL A 57 -18.03 11.00 18.86
N ILE A 58 -17.07 11.06 17.94
CA ILE A 58 -17.33 11.36 16.53
C ILE A 58 -18.24 10.29 15.91
N GLU A 59 -17.98 9.01 16.19
CA GLU A 59 -18.82 7.89 15.75
C GLU A 59 -20.28 8.06 16.20
N LYS A 60 -20.50 8.44 17.47
CA LYS A 60 -21.86 8.72 17.99
C LYS A 60 -22.51 9.91 17.30
N LEU A 61 -21.77 10.99 17.04
CA LEU A 61 -22.30 12.19 16.40
C LEU A 61 -22.67 11.95 14.93
N VAL A 62 -21.88 11.16 14.22
CA VAL A 62 -22.19 10.71 12.86
C VAL A 62 -23.41 9.79 12.87
N SER A 63 -23.49 8.86 13.82
CA SER A 63 -24.63 7.93 13.94
C SER A 63 -25.94 8.61 14.35
N SER A 64 -25.86 9.67 15.16
CA SER A 64 -27.02 10.44 15.59
C SER A 64 -27.49 11.46 14.55
N GLY A 65 -26.78 11.60 13.42
CA GLY A 65 -27.04 12.63 12.40
C GLY A 65 -26.66 14.06 12.82
N ALA A 66 -25.94 14.23 13.94
CA ALA A 66 -25.47 15.54 14.40
C ALA A 66 -24.33 16.09 13.52
N ILE A 67 -23.56 15.19 12.91
CA ILE A 67 -22.65 15.50 11.81
C ILE A 67 -23.24 14.87 10.56
N SER A 68 -23.46 15.67 9.51
CA SER A 68 -24.04 15.25 8.24
C SER A 68 -23.22 15.81 7.05
N GLY A 69 -23.59 15.40 5.83
CA GLY A 69 -22.90 15.80 4.60
C GLY A 69 -21.53 15.15 4.43
N GLU A 70 -20.66 15.78 3.65
CA GLU A 70 -19.35 15.24 3.24
C GLU A 70 -18.46 14.82 4.43
N LYS A 71 -18.48 15.59 5.52
CA LYS A 71 -17.71 15.29 6.73
C LYS A 71 -18.16 13.98 7.38
N ALA A 72 -19.47 13.70 7.40
CA ALA A 72 -20.00 12.46 7.95
C ALA A 72 -19.58 11.26 7.10
N GLU A 73 -19.64 11.39 5.76
CA GLU A 73 -19.23 10.33 4.84
C GLU A 73 -17.73 10.04 4.94
N TYR A 74 -16.89 11.07 5.01
CA TYR A 74 -15.46 10.93 5.28
C TYR A 74 -15.18 10.10 6.54
N TRP A 75 -15.87 10.42 7.65
CA TRP A 75 -15.71 9.68 8.90
C TRP A 75 -16.18 8.23 8.77
N LYS A 76 -17.31 7.98 8.10
CA LYS A 76 -17.80 6.61 7.84
C LYS A 76 -16.81 5.79 7.03
N GLU A 77 -16.22 6.38 5.99
CA GLU A 77 -15.21 5.73 5.16
C GLU A 77 -13.97 5.39 6.00
N ARG A 78 -13.49 6.35 6.79
CA ARG A 78 -12.32 6.14 7.66
C ARG A 78 -12.54 5.04 8.70
N ILE A 79 -13.73 4.96 9.31
CA ILE A 79 -14.09 3.89 10.25
C ILE A 79 -14.10 2.53 9.54
N ARG A 80 -14.63 2.47 8.31
CA ARG A 80 -14.63 1.25 7.48
C ARG A 80 -13.21 0.81 7.16
N ASP A 81 -12.36 1.74 6.75
CA ASP A 81 -10.96 1.49 6.45
C ASP A 81 -10.19 0.93 7.65
N GLU A 82 -10.38 1.53 8.83
CA GLU A 82 -9.74 1.05 10.07
C GLU A 82 -10.24 -0.36 10.46
N LYS A 83 -11.52 -0.64 10.26
CA LYS A 83 -12.09 -1.97 10.51
C LYS A 83 -11.53 -3.01 9.53
N GLU A 84 -11.46 -2.69 8.25
CA GLU A 84 -10.89 -3.55 7.21
C GLU A 84 -9.39 -3.79 7.46
N LEU A 85 -8.67 -2.75 7.89
CA LEU A 85 -7.26 -2.87 8.27
C LEU A 85 -7.07 -3.85 9.41
N LYS A 86 -7.92 -3.78 10.45
CA LYS A 86 -7.87 -4.69 11.59
C LYS A 86 -8.15 -6.14 11.19
N ASP A 87 -9.17 -6.36 10.36
CA ASP A 87 -9.53 -7.69 9.84
C ASP A 87 -8.38 -8.32 9.04
N VAL A 88 -7.83 -7.58 8.08
CA VAL A 88 -6.72 -8.08 7.24
C VAL A 88 -5.46 -8.30 8.06
N LYS A 89 -5.17 -7.46 9.06
CA LYS A 89 -4.05 -7.71 9.99
C LYS A 89 -4.22 -9.02 10.75
N GLN A 90 -5.40 -9.26 11.31
CA GLN A 90 -5.68 -10.50 12.03
C GLN A 90 -5.49 -11.72 11.11
N ARG A 91 -6.07 -11.71 9.91
CA ARG A 91 -5.92 -12.79 8.93
C ARG A 91 -4.47 -13.01 8.49
N ALA A 92 -3.71 -11.93 8.31
CA ALA A 92 -2.29 -11.99 8.00
C ALA A 92 -1.47 -12.58 9.17
N ASP A 93 -1.82 -12.25 10.41
CA ASP A 93 -1.19 -12.82 11.62
C ASP A 93 -1.58 -14.30 11.81
N ASP A 94 -2.77 -14.70 11.36
CA ASP A 94 -3.26 -16.09 11.36
C ASP A 94 -2.67 -16.95 10.22
N GLY A 95 -1.80 -16.38 9.37
CA GLY A 95 -1.07 -17.12 8.34
C GLY A 95 -1.68 -17.05 6.94
N GLU A 96 -2.73 -16.26 6.72
CA GLU A 96 -3.37 -16.16 5.41
C GLU A 96 -2.52 -15.37 4.41
N GLU A 97 -2.10 -16.03 3.35
CA GLU A 97 -1.08 -15.54 2.43
C GLU A 97 -1.57 -14.38 1.55
N ASP A 98 -2.85 -14.39 1.16
CA ASP A 98 -3.49 -13.29 0.42
C ASP A 98 -3.67 -12.04 1.31
N ALA A 99 -3.94 -12.22 2.61
CA ALA A 99 -4.04 -11.13 3.57
C ALA A 99 -2.67 -10.46 3.80
N MET A 100 -1.59 -11.25 3.91
CA MET A 100 -0.23 -10.74 3.97
C MET A 100 0.12 -9.93 2.71
N TYR A 101 -0.19 -10.45 1.51
CA TYR A 101 0.02 -9.72 0.27
C TYR A 101 -0.76 -8.38 0.25
N LYS A 102 -2.03 -8.41 0.64
CA LYS A 102 -2.88 -7.22 0.69
C LYS A 102 -2.35 -6.16 1.66
N LEU A 103 -1.86 -6.59 2.82
CA LEU A 103 -1.24 -5.70 3.80
C LEU A 103 0.04 -5.07 3.26
N GLY A 104 0.87 -5.86 2.56
CA GLY A 104 2.03 -5.35 1.82
C GLY A 104 1.65 -4.27 0.79
N CYS A 105 0.58 -4.50 0.03
CA CYS A 105 0.04 -3.51 -0.92
C CYS A 105 -0.39 -2.21 -0.24
N TRP A 106 -1.03 -2.28 0.92
CA TRP A 106 -1.45 -1.08 1.64
C TRP A 106 -0.29 -0.29 2.23
N TYR A 107 0.73 -0.95 2.76
CA TYR A 107 1.98 -0.27 3.14
C TYR A 107 2.70 0.33 1.93
N GLY A 108 2.76 -0.38 0.80
CA GLY A 108 3.43 0.09 -0.42
C GLY A 108 2.79 1.33 -1.04
N HIS A 109 1.47 1.52 -0.85
CA HIS A 109 0.72 2.63 -1.41
C HIS A 109 0.25 3.67 -0.38
N GLY A 110 0.41 3.41 0.93
CA GLY A 110 -0.11 4.25 1.99
C GLY A 110 -1.65 4.31 2.02
N LYS A 111 -2.31 3.15 2.02
CA LYS A 111 -3.79 3.03 2.02
C LYS A 111 -4.34 2.68 3.41
N LYS A 112 -5.66 2.85 3.60
CA LYS A 112 -6.37 2.48 4.83
C LYS A 112 -5.81 3.16 6.09
N GLY A 113 -5.36 4.41 5.95
CA GLY A 113 -4.75 5.18 7.02
C GLY A 113 -3.31 4.79 7.38
N LEU A 114 -2.68 3.89 6.63
CA LEU A 114 -1.26 3.55 6.79
C LEU A 114 -0.38 4.57 6.07
N ARG A 115 0.77 4.89 6.67
CA ARG A 115 1.84 5.62 5.99
C ARG A 115 2.48 4.71 4.94
N LYS A 116 2.80 5.28 3.78
CA LYS A 116 3.58 4.58 2.76
C LYS A 116 4.94 4.17 3.33
N ASP A 117 5.24 2.88 3.29
CA ASP A 117 6.48 2.28 3.77
C ASP A 117 6.83 1.07 2.88
N SER A 118 7.91 1.21 2.10
CA SER A 118 8.33 0.16 1.17
C SER A 118 9.04 -1.00 1.86
N GLY A 119 9.66 -0.77 3.03
CA GLY A 119 10.34 -1.82 3.78
C GLY A 119 9.33 -2.73 4.48
N LEU A 120 8.31 -2.15 5.12
CA LEU A 120 7.19 -2.92 5.66
C LEU A 120 6.41 -3.64 4.54
N ALA A 121 6.22 -2.99 3.39
CA ALA A 121 5.60 -3.64 2.24
C ALA A 121 6.36 -4.90 1.81
N TYR A 122 7.69 -4.78 1.64
CA TYR A 122 8.55 -5.91 1.31
C TYR A 122 8.47 -7.04 2.34
N GLN A 123 8.53 -6.73 3.65
CA GLN A 123 8.43 -7.73 4.70
C GLN A 123 7.13 -8.54 4.60
N TRP A 124 6.00 -7.88 4.36
CA TRP A 124 4.71 -8.54 4.20
C TRP A 124 4.61 -9.35 2.90
N TYR A 125 5.14 -8.83 1.78
CA TYR A 125 5.23 -9.61 0.55
C TYR A 125 6.12 -10.84 0.71
N ARG A 126 7.22 -10.73 1.46
CA ARG A 126 8.11 -11.86 1.71
C ARG A 126 7.42 -12.93 2.56
N LYS A 127 6.77 -12.54 3.66
CA LYS A 127 5.97 -13.47 4.47
C LYS A 127 4.89 -14.18 3.63
N SER A 128 4.20 -13.43 2.77
CA SER A 128 3.22 -13.96 1.83
C SER A 128 3.83 -14.98 0.86
N ALA A 129 5.02 -14.67 0.31
CA ALA A 129 5.78 -15.57 -0.55
C ALA A 129 6.20 -16.86 0.16
N ASP A 130 6.65 -16.76 1.41
CA ASP A 130 7.06 -17.89 2.23
C ASP A 130 5.88 -18.83 2.56
N HIS A 131 4.64 -18.31 2.53
CA HIS A 131 3.39 -19.10 2.63
C HIS A 131 2.85 -19.57 1.26
N GLY A 132 3.64 -19.45 0.19
CA GLY A 132 3.27 -19.98 -1.13
C GLY A 132 2.43 -19.03 -2.00
N CYS A 133 2.17 -17.80 -1.56
CA CYS A 133 1.42 -16.85 -2.39
C CYS A 133 2.22 -16.42 -3.62
N VAL A 134 1.69 -16.72 -4.80
CA VAL A 134 2.28 -16.34 -6.08
C VAL A 134 2.38 -14.81 -6.23
N LYS A 135 1.38 -14.06 -5.75
CA LYS A 135 1.41 -12.58 -5.76
C LYS A 135 2.49 -12.04 -4.83
N GLY A 136 2.63 -12.65 -3.64
CA GLY A 136 3.69 -12.36 -2.68
C GLY A 136 5.08 -12.57 -3.29
N MET A 137 5.30 -13.72 -3.93
CA MET A 137 6.56 -14.03 -4.63
C MET A 137 6.89 -13.00 -5.71
N ALA A 138 5.91 -12.67 -6.57
CA ALA A 138 6.10 -11.69 -7.65
C ALA A 138 6.44 -10.29 -7.11
N ALA A 139 5.73 -9.83 -6.09
CA ALA A 139 5.96 -8.53 -5.46
C ALA A 139 7.29 -8.46 -4.70
N ALA A 140 7.60 -9.48 -3.89
CA ALA A 140 8.88 -9.57 -3.17
C ALA A 140 10.06 -9.61 -4.15
N GLY A 141 9.96 -10.40 -5.23
CA GLY A 141 10.98 -10.48 -6.25
C GLY A 141 11.21 -9.13 -6.95
N TYR A 142 10.14 -8.42 -7.32
CA TYR A 142 10.25 -7.08 -7.89
C TYR A 142 10.92 -6.07 -6.92
N HIS A 143 10.56 -6.10 -5.64
CA HIS A 143 11.16 -5.25 -4.62
C HIS A 143 12.66 -5.50 -4.47
N LEU A 144 13.12 -6.76 -4.51
CA LEU A 144 14.54 -7.12 -4.44
C LEU A 144 15.31 -6.71 -5.70
N VAL A 145 14.74 -6.90 -6.89
CA VAL A 145 15.40 -6.47 -8.15
C VAL A 145 15.56 -4.96 -8.21
N LYS A 146 14.57 -4.20 -7.70
CA LYS A 146 14.55 -2.74 -7.72
C LYS A 146 15.14 -2.07 -6.48
N GLY A 147 15.42 -2.81 -5.40
CA GLY A 147 15.88 -2.26 -4.12
C GLY A 147 14.83 -1.40 -3.40
N LEU A 148 13.56 -1.77 -3.47
CA LEU A 148 12.45 -0.98 -2.91
C LEU A 148 12.22 -1.32 -1.43
N GLY A 149 12.81 -0.52 -0.54
CA GLY A 149 12.69 -0.73 0.91
C GLY A 149 13.47 -1.93 1.44
N VAL A 150 14.29 -2.55 0.59
CA VAL A 150 15.20 -3.65 0.89
C VAL A 150 16.47 -3.45 0.07
N GLU A 151 17.60 -3.94 0.56
CA GLU A 151 18.84 -3.96 -0.23
C GLU A 151 18.62 -4.72 -1.55
N MET A 152 19.16 -4.18 -2.63
CA MET A 152 18.98 -4.76 -3.95
C MET A 152 19.67 -6.13 -4.04
N ASN A 153 18.91 -7.18 -4.31
CA ASN A 153 19.41 -8.52 -4.58
C ASN A 153 18.76 -9.08 -5.85
N ARG A 154 19.42 -8.86 -6.99
CA ARG A 154 18.88 -9.27 -8.30
C ARG A 154 18.78 -10.78 -8.44
N VAL A 155 19.76 -11.54 -7.91
CA VAL A 155 19.77 -13.01 -8.04
C VAL A 155 18.55 -13.60 -7.34
N GLU A 156 18.33 -13.22 -6.09
CA GLU A 156 17.16 -13.69 -5.33
C GLU A 156 15.85 -13.17 -5.92
N GLY A 157 15.79 -11.89 -6.29
CA GLY A 157 14.59 -11.31 -6.87
C GLY A 157 14.16 -11.95 -8.19
N MET A 158 15.13 -12.28 -9.06
CA MET A 158 14.89 -13.01 -10.29
C MET A 158 14.47 -14.46 -10.03
N SER A 159 15.03 -15.11 -9.01
CA SER A 159 14.60 -16.45 -8.59
C SER A 159 13.13 -16.45 -8.16
N LEU A 160 12.73 -15.50 -7.30
CA LEU A 160 11.34 -15.36 -6.86
C LEU A 160 10.37 -15.07 -8.01
N LEU A 161 10.73 -14.16 -8.93
CA LEU A 161 9.93 -13.86 -10.12
C LEU A 161 9.82 -15.08 -11.05
N GLY A 162 10.93 -15.79 -11.25
CA GLY A 162 10.93 -17.05 -11.98
C GLY A 162 9.96 -18.05 -11.36
N MET A 163 10.08 -18.32 -10.06
CA MET A 163 9.15 -19.20 -9.34
C MET A 163 7.70 -18.76 -9.47
N ALA A 164 7.41 -17.45 -9.36
CA ALA A 164 6.05 -16.92 -9.50
C ALA A 164 5.45 -17.15 -10.91
N THR A 165 6.28 -17.28 -11.96
CA THR A 165 5.78 -17.61 -13.30
C THR A 165 5.45 -19.09 -13.52
N TYR A 166 6.04 -19.99 -12.72
CA TYR A 166 5.87 -21.44 -12.82
C TYR A 166 5.02 -22.06 -11.70
N ALA A 167 4.76 -21.31 -10.61
CA ALA A 167 3.80 -21.70 -9.59
C ALA A 167 2.43 -21.97 -10.22
N ARG A 168 1.58 -22.77 -9.57
CA ARG A 168 0.29 -23.25 -10.11
C ARG A 168 -0.49 -22.11 -10.79
N GLY A 169 -0.49 -22.13 -12.13
CA GLY A 169 -1.13 -21.15 -12.99
C GLY A 169 -0.34 -19.89 -13.37
N GLY A 170 0.75 -19.54 -12.67
CA GLY A 170 1.68 -18.47 -13.00
C GLY A 170 1.15 -17.04 -12.79
N SER A 171 2.05 -16.10 -12.50
CA SER A 171 1.73 -14.67 -12.34
C SER A 171 1.94 -13.88 -13.63
N ASP A 172 0.91 -13.11 -14.01
CA ASP A 172 0.98 -12.13 -15.10
C ASP A 172 1.96 -10.98 -14.81
N PHE A 173 2.00 -10.52 -13.56
CA PHE A 173 2.95 -9.53 -13.07
C PHE A 173 4.40 -9.99 -13.24
N ALA A 174 4.72 -11.21 -12.78
CA ALA A 174 6.06 -11.75 -12.93
C ALA A 174 6.44 -11.97 -14.40
N ALA A 175 5.53 -12.52 -15.21
CA ALA A 175 5.73 -12.70 -16.65
C ALA A 175 5.97 -11.35 -17.35
N TYR A 176 5.19 -10.32 -17.02
CA TYR A 176 5.37 -8.98 -17.57
C TYR A 176 6.77 -8.42 -17.30
N PHE A 177 7.23 -8.44 -16.04
CA PHE A 177 8.56 -7.91 -15.71
C PHE A 177 9.71 -8.69 -16.36
N LEU A 178 9.62 -10.02 -16.41
CA LEU A 178 10.60 -10.82 -17.15
C LEU A 178 10.59 -10.47 -18.64
N GLY A 179 9.41 -10.32 -19.25
CA GLY A 179 9.26 -9.95 -20.65
C GLY A 179 9.93 -8.62 -20.99
N ILE A 180 9.63 -7.56 -20.23
CA ILE A 180 10.24 -6.24 -20.48
C ILE A 180 11.73 -6.21 -20.17
N TRP A 181 12.23 -7.00 -19.21
CA TRP A 181 13.66 -7.02 -18.90
C TRP A 181 14.48 -7.78 -19.94
N TYR A 182 13.92 -8.81 -20.58
CA TYR A 182 14.53 -9.44 -21.76
C TYR A 182 14.43 -8.55 -23.00
N ASP A 183 13.38 -7.74 -23.14
CA ASP A 183 13.26 -6.77 -24.23
C ASP A 183 14.33 -5.66 -24.09
N ASP A 184 14.42 -5.07 -22.90
CA ASP A 184 15.33 -3.96 -22.61
C ASP A 184 16.79 -4.42 -22.35
N GLY A 185 17.02 -5.72 -22.11
CA GLY A 185 18.33 -6.25 -21.68
C GLY A 185 18.77 -5.65 -20.35
N SER A 186 17.86 -5.58 -19.38
CA SER A 186 18.05 -4.87 -18.12
C SER A 186 17.98 -5.81 -16.91
N CYS A 187 18.24 -5.27 -15.72
CA CYS A 187 18.18 -6.00 -14.45
C CYS A 187 19.08 -7.26 -14.38
N GLY A 188 20.17 -7.30 -15.18
CA GLY A 188 21.11 -8.42 -15.24
C GLY A 188 20.75 -9.51 -16.26
N LEU A 189 19.70 -9.30 -17.06
CA LEU A 189 19.38 -10.16 -18.20
C LEU A 189 19.94 -9.56 -19.50
N PRO A 190 20.48 -10.39 -20.43
CA PRO A 190 20.79 -9.92 -21.77
C PRO A 190 19.51 -9.68 -22.56
N GLN A 191 19.60 -8.82 -23.59
CA GLN A 191 18.53 -8.73 -24.57
C GLN A 191 18.28 -10.11 -25.20
N ASN A 192 17.02 -10.54 -25.22
CA ASN A 192 16.62 -11.79 -25.85
C ASN A 192 15.18 -11.70 -26.34
N GLN A 193 15.02 -11.50 -27.65
CA GLN A 193 13.72 -11.31 -28.28
C GLN A 193 12.79 -12.51 -28.08
N GLU A 194 13.31 -13.74 -28.22
CA GLU A 194 12.51 -14.96 -28.08
C GLU A 194 11.90 -15.05 -26.66
N ARG A 195 12.74 -14.86 -25.63
CA ARG A 195 12.28 -14.87 -24.23
C ARG A 195 11.36 -13.69 -23.92
N ALA A 196 11.65 -12.50 -24.44
CA ALA A 196 10.80 -11.33 -24.28
C ALA A 196 9.39 -11.60 -24.83
N MET A 197 9.30 -12.04 -26.09
CA MET A 197 8.04 -12.39 -26.73
C MET A 197 7.33 -13.54 -26.03
N PHE A 198 8.04 -14.58 -25.58
CA PHE A 198 7.43 -15.70 -24.84
C PHE A 198 6.67 -15.21 -23.61
N TRP A 199 7.32 -14.39 -22.78
CA TRP A 199 6.70 -13.88 -21.55
C TRP A 199 5.60 -12.86 -21.82
N LEU A 200 5.80 -11.93 -22.76
CA LEU A 200 4.78 -10.94 -23.13
C LEU A 200 3.55 -11.59 -23.76
N ASN A 201 3.71 -12.64 -24.59
CA ASN A 201 2.58 -13.40 -25.12
C ASN A 201 1.75 -14.07 -24.01
N LYS A 202 2.38 -14.57 -22.92
CA LYS A 202 1.63 -15.12 -21.78
C LYS A 202 0.71 -14.08 -21.13
N VAL A 203 1.19 -12.84 -21.02
CA VAL A 203 0.41 -11.72 -20.48
C VAL A 203 -0.74 -11.34 -21.41
N VAL A 204 -0.44 -11.12 -22.71
CA VAL A 204 -1.43 -10.69 -23.71
C VAL A 204 -2.51 -11.73 -23.94
N ASN A 205 -2.15 -13.02 -24.00
CA ASN A 205 -3.11 -14.12 -24.15
C ASN A 205 -3.83 -14.48 -22.84
N GLN A 206 -3.53 -13.78 -21.74
CA GLN A 206 -4.08 -14.01 -20.41
C GLN A 206 -3.92 -15.48 -19.95
N SER A 207 -2.83 -16.14 -20.32
CA SER A 207 -2.63 -17.56 -19.98
C SER A 207 -2.17 -17.78 -18.54
N CYS A 208 -1.80 -16.72 -17.82
CA CYS A 208 -1.54 -16.73 -16.39
C CYS A 208 -2.86 -16.78 -15.59
N GLU A 209 -2.93 -17.64 -14.59
CA GLU A 209 -4.06 -17.79 -13.66
C GLU A 209 -4.08 -16.66 -12.62
N VAL A 210 -2.92 -16.32 -12.07
CA VAL A 210 -2.79 -15.26 -11.07
C VAL A 210 -2.66 -13.92 -11.77
N ARG A 211 -3.81 -13.25 -11.92
CA ARG A 211 -3.92 -11.96 -12.61
C ARG A 211 -4.04 -10.79 -11.65
N HIS A 212 -2.96 -10.05 -11.47
CA HIS A 212 -2.94 -8.84 -10.63
C HIS A 212 -2.15 -7.69 -11.26
N LEU A 213 -1.84 -7.83 -12.56
CA LEU A 213 -1.27 -6.76 -13.35
C LEU A 213 -2.33 -5.70 -13.69
N THR A 214 -1.96 -4.42 -13.63
CA THR A 214 -2.86 -3.30 -13.99
C THR A 214 -3.07 -3.22 -15.51
N GLU A 215 -4.15 -2.57 -15.93
CA GLU A 215 -4.47 -2.40 -17.36
C GLU A 215 -3.36 -1.68 -18.14
N TYR A 216 -2.74 -0.66 -17.52
CA TYR A 216 -1.59 0.04 -18.10
C TYR A 216 -0.47 -0.92 -18.55
N HIS A 217 -0.10 -1.87 -17.70
CA HIS A 217 0.98 -2.80 -18.02
C HIS A 217 0.56 -3.82 -19.09
N ARG A 218 -0.72 -4.22 -19.16
CA ARG A 218 -1.21 -5.11 -20.22
C ARG A 218 -1.13 -4.44 -21.59
N VAL A 219 -1.56 -3.18 -21.66
CA VAL A 219 -1.44 -2.37 -22.88
C VAL A 219 0.03 -2.23 -23.27
N ASN A 220 0.90 -1.87 -22.30
CA ASN A 220 2.33 -1.78 -22.56
C ASN A 220 2.96 -3.11 -23.03
N ALA A 221 2.50 -4.25 -22.48
CA ALA A 221 2.94 -5.57 -22.92
C ALA A 221 2.55 -5.85 -24.37
N ALA A 222 1.32 -5.49 -24.76
CA ALA A 222 0.83 -5.64 -26.13
C ALA A 222 1.59 -4.76 -27.12
N ASP A 223 1.86 -3.51 -26.76
CA ASP A 223 2.63 -2.56 -27.58
C ASP A 223 4.06 -3.05 -27.81
N ARG A 224 4.75 -3.49 -26.74
CA ARG A 224 6.11 -4.06 -26.83
C ARG A 224 6.12 -5.34 -27.66
N LEU A 225 5.15 -6.22 -27.45
CA LEU A 225 5.03 -7.46 -28.24
C LEU A 225 4.81 -7.17 -29.73
N LYS A 226 4.00 -6.16 -30.06
CA LYS A 226 3.80 -5.72 -31.45
C LYS A 226 5.11 -5.21 -32.04
N LYS A 227 5.81 -4.33 -31.32
CA LYS A 227 7.10 -3.78 -31.76
C LYS A 227 8.15 -4.89 -32.01
N LEU A 228 8.26 -5.85 -31.09
CA LEU A 228 9.19 -6.99 -31.24
C LEU A 228 8.88 -7.89 -32.44
N LYS A 229 7.64 -7.90 -32.94
CA LYS A 229 7.25 -8.63 -34.16
C LYS A 229 7.57 -7.83 -35.43
N GLU A 230 7.51 -6.51 -35.35
CA GLU A 230 7.75 -5.60 -36.48
C GLU A 230 9.24 -5.27 -36.66
N GLU A 231 9.99 -5.18 -35.56
CA GLU A 231 11.40 -4.76 -35.49
C GLU A 231 12.22 -5.81 -34.70
N PRO A 232 12.60 -6.94 -35.32
CA PRO A 232 13.42 -7.94 -34.65
C PRO A 232 14.82 -7.40 -34.32
N PHE A 233 15.44 -7.93 -33.26
CA PHE A 233 16.80 -7.54 -32.89
C PHE A 233 17.76 -7.88 -34.04
N ALA A 234 18.66 -6.95 -34.36
CA ALA A 234 19.73 -7.23 -35.30
C ALA A 234 20.64 -8.32 -34.68
N GLY A 235 20.76 -9.46 -35.37
CA GLY A 235 21.56 -10.61 -34.95
C GLY A 235 23.06 -10.38 -35.04
#